data_AF-A0A357N427-F1
#
_entry.id   AF-A0A357N427-F1
#
_cell.length_a   1.000
_cell.length_b   1.000
_cell.length_c   1.000
_cell.angle_alpha   90.00
_cell.angle_beta   90.00
_cell.angle_gamma   90.00
#
_symmetry.space_group_name_H-M   'P 1'
#
loop_
_entity.id
_entity.type
_entity.pdbx_description
1 polymer ?
#
loop_
_entity_poly.entity_id
_entity_poly.type
_entity_poly.pdbx_seq_one_letter_code
_entity_poly.pdbx_strand_id
1 'polypeptide(L)'
;DIYRQLLEHGDEIGLATVYRVLTQFEAAGLVLKHNFEGGQAVYELDRGGHHDHMVDVDSGKIIEFESHEIEELQRKIAADHGYELEEHSLVLYVRKKRK
;
A
#
# COMPACT_ATOMS: atom_id res chain seq x y z
N ASP A 1 11.01 7.89 2.13
CA ASP A 1 12.08 6.94 2.54
C ASP A 1 13.07 6.61 1.44
N ILE A 2 12.62 6.27 0.22
CA ILE A 2 13.50 5.99 -0.94
C ILE A 2 14.57 7.07 -1.15
N TYR A 3 14.18 8.35 -1.16
CA TYR A 3 15.12 9.48 -1.30
C TYR A 3 16.19 9.52 -0.19
N ARG A 4 15.80 9.23 1.06
CA ARG A 4 16.76 9.20 2.19
C ARG A 4 17.76 8.06 2.03
N GLN A 5 17.31 6.87 1.63
CA GLN A 5 18.19 5.72 1.38
C GLN A 5 19.18 5.99 0.23
N LEU A 6 18.75 6.63 -0.86
CA LEU A 6 19.64 7.01 -1.97
C LEU A 6 20.73 7.99 -1.51
N LEU A 7 20.38 8.98 -0.68
CA LEU A 7 21.36 9.88 -0.08
C LEU A 7 22.35 9.16 0.85
N GLU A 8 21.86 8.22 1.67
CA GLU A 8 22.71 7.39 2.55
C GLU A 8 23.69 6.51 1.74
N HIS A 9 23.32 6.12 0.52
CA HIS A 9 24.18 5.40 -0.42
C HIS A 9 25.14 6.31 -1.19
N GLY A 10 25.05 7.64 -1.03
CA GLY A 10 25.92 8.61 -1.70
C GLY A 10 25.46 9.00 -3.10
N ASP A 11 24.22 8.68 -3.49
CA ASP A 11 23.68 9.05 -4.79
C ASP A 11 23.32 10.55 -4.85
N GLU A 12 23.84 11.28 -5.83
CA GLU A 12 23.47 12.67 -6.11
C GLU A 12 22.18 12.76 -6.95
N ILE A 13 21.08 12.26 -6.40
CA ILE A 13 19.75 12.32 -7.04
C ILE A 13 18.88 13.32 -6.29
N GLY A 14 18.22 14.23 -7.01
CA GLY A 14 17.25 15.15 -6.43
C GLY A 14 15.87 14.51 -6.17
N LEU A 15 15.16 15.01 -5.15
CA LEU A 15 13.83 14.50 -4.76
C LEU A 15 12.81 14.48 -5.91
N ALA A 16 12.81 15.52 -6.76
CA ALA A 16 11.94 15.59 -7.92
C ALA A 16 12.17 14.45 -8.93
N THR A 17 13.42 14.01 -9.08
CA THR A 17 13.78 12.89 -9.96
C THR A 17 13.24 11.58 -9.41
N VAL A 18 13.30 11.37 -8.09
CA VAL A 18 12.73 10.18 -7.44
C VAL A 18 11.23 10.09 -7.69
N TYR A 19 10.48 11.19 -7.45
CA TYR A 19 9.04 11.20 -7.71
C TYR A 19 8.71 10.97 -9.18
N ARG A 20 9.46 11.58 -10.11
CA ARG A 20 9.24 11.36 -11.55
C ARG A 20 9.40 9.90 -11.94
N VAL A 21 10.42 9.21 -11.41
CA VAL A 21 10.66 7.78 -11.70
C VAL A 21 9.56 6.91 -11.10
N LEU A 22 9.12 7.19 -9.87
CA LEU A 22 8.01 6.44 -9.24
C LEU A 22 6.70 6.59 -10.03
N THR A 23 6.38 7.79 -10.51
CA THR A 23 5.22 8.02 -11.40
C THR A 23 5.37 7.29 -12.74
N GLN A 24 6.58 7.18 -13.28
CA GLN A 24 6.84 6.41 -14.50
C GLN A 24 6.65 4.91 -14.27
N PHE A 25 7.08 4.39 -13.12
CA PHE A 25 6.85 2.99 -12.75
C PHE A 25 5.36 2.71 -12.51
N GLU A 26 4.63 3.64 -11.89
CA GLU A 26 3.18 3.55 -11.69
C GLU A 26 2.46 3.48 -13.04
N ALA A 27 2.78 4.39 -13.96
CA ALA A 27 2.21 4.40 -15.30
C ALA A 27 2.56 3.15 -16.13
N ALA A 28 3.69 2.51 -15.83
CA ALA A 28 4.11 1.26 -16.45
C ALA A 28 3.54 0.01 -15.77
N GLY A 29 2.76 0.15 -14.69
CA GLY A 29 2.21 -0.97 -13.90
C GLY A 29 3.27 -1.73 -13.10
N LEU A 30 4.45 -1.16 -12.89
CA LEU A 30 5.55 -1.79 -12.14
C LEU A 30 5.46 -1.54 -10.63
N VAL A 31 4.76 -0.47 -10.23
CA VAL A 31 4.46 -0.16 -8.83
C VAL A 31 3.01 0.25 -8.69
N LEU A 32 2.41 -0.09 -7.56
CA LEU A 32 1.10 0.41 -7.15
C LEU A 32 1.29 1.59 -6.21
N LYS A 33 0.42 2.59 -6.33
CA LYS A 33 0.42 3.75 -5.45
C LYS A 33 -0.80 3.71 -4.54
N HIS A 34 -0.56 3.53 -3.25
CA HIS A 34 -1.56 3.62 -2.20
C HIS A 34 -1.58 5.03 -1.63
N ASN A 35 -2.76 5.68 -1.61
CA ASN A 35 -2.96 6.95 -0.94
C ASN A 35 -3.69 6.69 0.38
N PHE A 36 -2.98 6.80 1.49
CA PHE A 36 -3.56 6.62 2.81
C PHE A 36 -4.04 7.96 3.38
N GLU A 37 -5.03 7.90 4.28
CA GLU A 37 -5.49 9.08 5.02
C GLU A 37 -4.32 9.75 5.76
N GLY A 38 -4.29 11.10 5.74
CA GLY A 38 -3.14 11.88 6.23
C GLY A 38 -2.16 12.35 5.14
N GLY A 39 -2.44 12.05 3.86
CA GLY A 39 -1.67 12.56 2.72
C GLY A 39 -0.38 11.78 2.42
N GLN A 40 -0.20 10.63 3.07
CA GLN A 40 0.95 9.77 2.83
C GLN A 40 0.68 8.86 1.61
N ALA A 41 1.45 9.07 0.54
CA ALA A 41 1.46 8.20 -0.62
C ALA A 41 2.59 7.17 -0.50
N VAL A 42 2.27 5.92 -0.78
CA VAL A 42 3.19 4.78 -0.65
C VAL A 42 3.21 4.07 -1.99
N TYR A 43 4.43 3.80 -2.48
CA TYR A 43 4.64 3.05 -3.70
C TYR A 43 5.12 1.65 -3.30
N GLU A 44 4.39 0.62 -3.73
CA GLU A 44 4.79 -0.78 -3.55
C GLU A 44 5.10 -1.41 -4.91
N LEU A 45 6.03 -2.35 -4.95
CA LEU A 45 6.27 -3.15 -6.15
C LEU A 45 5.10 -4.10 -6.33
N ASP A 46 4.61 -4.23 -7.57
CA ASP A 46 3.67 -5.30 -7.90
C ASP A 46 4.44 -6.64 -7.89
N ARG A 47 4.38 -7.34 -6.74
CA ARG A 47 5.06 -8.62 -6.52
C ARG A 47 4.15 -9.83 -6.72
N GLY A 48 2.92 -9.63 -7.20
CA GLY A 48 2.02 -10.72 -7.58
C GLY A 48 1.45 -11.54 -6.42
N GLY A 49 1.38 -10.99 -5.21
CA GLY A 49 0.67 -11.57 -4.07
C GLY A 49 -0.37 -10.57 -3.56
N HIS A 50 -1.60 -11.04 -3.33
CA HIS A 50 -2.66 -10.23 -2.73
C HIS A 50 -2.39 -10.03 -1.24
N HIS A 51 -2.34 -8.78 -0.79
CA HIS A 51 -2.22 -8.44 0.63
C HIS A 51 -2.96 -7.15 0.93
N ASP A 52 -3.42 -7.04 2.17
CA ASP A 52 -4.04 -5.86 2.73
C ASP A 52 -3.05 -5.10 3.61
N HIS A 53 -3.39 -3.87 3.99
CA HIS A 53 -2.48 -3.00 4.75
C HIS A 53 -3.06 -2.57 6.09
N MET A 54 -2.24 -2.51 7.14
CA MET A 54 -2.50 -1.70 8.32
C MET A 54 -1.58 -0.49 8.33
N VAL A 55 -2.13 0.68 8.68
CA VAL A 55 -1.38 1.94 8.82
C VAL A 55 -1.43 2.38 10.29
N ASP A 56 -0.28 2.41 10.95
CA ASP A 56 -0.16 3.00 12.29
C ASP A 56 -0.26 4.52 12.19
N VAL A 57 -1.39 5.08 12.61
CA VAL A 57 -1.69 6.51 12.46
C VAL A 57 -0.74 7.43 13.25
N ASP A 58 -0.04 6.89 14.25
CA ASP A 58 0.88 7.68 15.06
C ASP A 58 2.30 7.69 14.46
N SER A 59 2.70 6.67 13.71
CA SER A 59 4.06 6.52 13.17
C SER A 59 4.16 6.51 11.65
N GLY A 60 3.03 6.38 10.94
CA GLY A 60 2.99 6.18 9.48
C GLY A 60 3.52 4.82 9.03
N LYS A 61 3.78 3.90 9.97
CA LYS A 61 4.28 2.56 9.69
C LYS A 61 3.19 1.73 9.01
N ILE A 62 3.56 1.05 7.93
CA ILE A 62 2.69 0.14 7.18
C ILE A 62 3.04 -1.30 7.54
N ILE A 63 2.02 -2.12 7.68
CA ILE A 63 2.13 -3.55 7.99
C ILE A 63 1.26 -4.29 6.98
N GLU A 64 1.87 -5.12 6.15
CA GLU A 64 1.16 -6.02 5.23
C GLU A 64 0.56 -7.19 6.02
N PHE A 65 -0.66 -7.60 5.66
CA PHE A 65 -1.30 -8.78 6.20
C PHE A 65 -2.19 -9.45 5.16
N GLU A 66 -2.55 -10.71 5.42
CA GLU A 66 -3.53 -11.46 4.63
C GLU A 66 -4.45 -12.19 5.62
N SER A 67 -5.75 -12.25 5.30
CA SER A 67 -6.73 -12.92 6.15
C SER A 67 -7.74 -13.71 5.32
N HIS A 68 -7.56 -15.02 5.28
CA HIS A 68 -8.46 -15.93 4.58
C HIS A 68 -9.94 -15.78 5.00
N GLU A 69 -10.19 -15.52 6.28
CA GLU A 69 -11.55 -15.32 6.79
C GLU A 69 -12.20 -14.04 6.22
N ILE A 70 -11.44 -12.96 6.09
CA ILE A 70 -11.93 -11.71 5.50
C ILE A 70 -12.19 -11.90 4.01
N GLU A 71 -11.27 -12.55 3.31
CA GLU A 71 -11.37 -12.87 1.88
C GLU A 71 -12.63 -13.67 1.54
N GLU A 72 -12.91 -14.73 2.30
CA GLU A 72 -14.12 -15.54 2.13
C GLU A 72 -15.38 -14.71 2.41
N LEU A 73 -15.36 -13.87 3.45
CA LEU A 73 -16.50 -13.04 3.82
C LEU A 73 -16.81 -12.00 2.75
N GLN A 74 -15.81 -11.32 2.18
CA GLN A 74 -15.98 -10.36 1.10
C GLN A 74 -16.60 -11.03 -0.14
N ARG A 75 -16.08 -12.19 -0.55
CA ARG A 75 -16.63 -12.97 -1.68
C ARG A 75 -18.08 -13.39 -1.43
N LYS A 76 -18.38 -13.85 -0.21
CA LYS A 76 -19.75 -14.20 0.19
C LYS A 76 -20.68 -12.99 0.12
N ILE A 77 -20.27 -11.83 0.64
CA ILE A 77 -21.09 -10.60 0.61
C ILE A 77 -21.37 -10.19 -0.84
N ALA A 78 -20.37 -10.18 -1.71
CA ALA A 78 -20.57 -9.87 -3.13
C ALA A 78 -21.60 -10.82 -3.77
N ALA A 79 -21.43 -12.13 -3.53
CA ALA A 79 -22.31 -13.17 -4.07
C ALA A 79 -23.75 -13.06 -3.55
N ASP A 80 -23.94 -12.77 -2.26
CA ASP A 80 -25.27 -12.58 -1.64
C ASP A 80 -26.03 -11.39 -2.27
N HIS A 81 -25.30 -10.42 -2.82
CA HIS A 81 -25.85 -9.28 -3.57
C HIS A 81 -25.92 -9.52 -5.09
N GLY A 82 -25.56 -10.71 -5.57
CA GLY A 82 -25.60 -11.09 -6.99
C GLY A 82 -24.39 -10.60 -7.81
N TYR A 83 -23.26 -10.31 -7.17
CA TYR A 83 -22.03 -9.86 -7.81
C TYR A 83 -20.88 -10.87 -7.67
N GLU A 84 -19.99 -10.89 -8.66
CA GLU A 84 -18.66 -11.52 -8.55
C GLU A 84 -17.66 -10.47 -8.06
N LEU A 85 -16.79 -10.85 -7.12
CA LEU A 85 -15.78 -9.96 -6.58
C LEU A 85 -14.56 -9.94 -7.52
N GLU A 86 -14.39 -8.85 -8.26
CA GLU A 86 -13.26 -8.66 -9.19
C GLU A 86 -11.98 -8.21 -8.46
N GLU A 87 -12.09 -7.26 -7.54
CA GLU A 87 -10.97 -6.67 -6.80
C GLU A 87 -11.48 -6.09 -5.47
N HIS A 88 -10.59 -5.93 -4.49
CA HIS A 88 -10.85 -5.12 -3.32
C HIS A 88 -9.58 -4.41 -2.83
N SER A 89 -9.77 -3.41 -1.97
CA SER A 89 -8.70 -2.76 -1.22
C SER A 89 -9.14 -2.65 0.23
N LEU A 90 -8.36 -3.22 1.15
CA LEU A 90 -8.61 -3.11 2.58
C LEU A 90 -7.41 -2.46 3.28
N VAL A 91 -7.72 -1.41 4.04
CA VAL A 91 -6.76 -0.71 4.89
C VAL A 91 -7.32 -0.58 6.29
N LEU A 92 -6.56 -1.03 7.30
CA LEU A 92 -6.89 -0.83 8.71
C LEU A 92 -6.02 0.30 9.30
N TYR A 93 -6.64 1.41 9.68
CA TYR A 93 -5.97 2.46 10.42
C TYR A 93 -5.89 2.09 11.90
N VAL A 94 -4.69 1.80 12.38
CA VAL A 94 -4.45 1.24 13.71
C VAL A 94 -3.66 2.21 14.59
N ARG A 95 -3.79 2.03 15.90
CA ARG A 95 -2.92 2.63 16.91
C ARG A 95 -2.41 1.54 17.84
N LYS A 96 -1.18 1.64 18.32
CA LYS A 96 -0.66 0.70 19.33
C LYS A 96 -1.58 0.68 20.56
N LYS A 97 -1.95 -0.52 21.00
CA LYS A 97 -2.71 -0.70 22.24
C LYS A 97 -1.93 -0.10 23.40
N ARG A 98 -2.58 0.75 24.19
CA ARG A 98 -2.05 1.18 25.49
C ARG A 98 -1.98 -0.06 26.39
N LYS A 99 -0.78 -0.38 26.86
CA LYS A 99 -0.60 -1.41 27.90
C LYS A 99 -1.10 -0.89 29.24
#